data_AF-A0A3R6VWW5-F1
#
_entry.id   AF-A0A3R6VWW5-F1
#
_cell.length_a   1.000
_cell.length_b   1.000
_cell.length_c   1.000
_cell.angle_alpha   90.00
_cell.angle_beta   90.00
_cell.angle_gamma   90.00
#
_symmetry.space_group_name_H-M   'P 1'
#
loop_
_entity.id
_entity.type
_entity.pdbx_description
1 polymer ?
#
loop_
_entity_poly.entity_id
_entity_poly.type
_entity_poly.pdbx_seq_one_letter_code
_entity_poly.pdbx_strand_id
1 'polypeptide(L)'
;MLAPYTSVLNGPSKSHGPTHSDLLFATLVAGDDHRMLRFQSPKMEPAVSSSRYVPLHHRALAFGGSLRRHIPLTPTRILEAPDLRDDYYLNLLAWGSSNLLAIALDTLVCLYNVDTGGATAIRATACEGSEYVTSVAWLSERTLAVGTSNAQVQLWDACAVKCIRTIQGHDDRIGSLAWNSSLQVLSSGSRDAKVWAV
;
A
#
# COMPACT_ATOMS: atom_id res chain seq x y z
N MET A 1 41.44 -18.07 -62.15
CA MET A 1 40.67 -19.27 -62.56
C MET A 1 40.93 -20.33 -61.50
N LEU A 2 39.88 -20.65 -60.72
CA LEU A 2 39.72 -21.80 -59.79
C LEU A 2 40.84 -22.15 -58.79
N ALA A 3 40.53 -21.99 -57.50
CA ALA A 3 40.92 -22.93 -56.46
C ALA A 3 39.66 -23.28 -55.65
N PRO A 4 39.29 -24.56 -55.49
CA PRO A 4 38.22 -24.94 -54.58
C PRO A 4 38.69 -25.80 -53.40
N TYR A 5 37.86 -25.74 -52.36
CA TYR A 5 37.71 -26.61 -51.19
C TYR A 5 38.76 -26.60 -50.06
N THR A 6 38.41 -25.82 -49.04
CA THR A 6 38.81 -25.96 -47.64
C THR A 6 37.96 -27.05 -46.95
N SER A 7 38.57 -27.82 -46.04
CA SER A 7 37.84 -28.62 -45.04
C SER A 7 38.29 -28.25 -43.62
N VAL A 8 37.33 -27.66 -42.92
CA VAL A 8 37.00 -27.63 -41.48
C VAL A 8 38.05 -28.11 -40.47
N LEU A 9 38.49 -27.17 -39.63
CA LEU A 9 38.86 -27.41 -38.22
C LEU A 9 38.08 -26.44 -37.34
N ASN A 10 37.31 -26.99 -36.39
CA ASN A 10 36.53 -26.26 -35.40
C ASN A 10 37.44 -25.39 -34.51
N GLY A 11 37.16 -24.10 -34.47
CA GLY A 11 37.69 -23.16 -33.49
C GLY A 11 36.88 -23.14 -32.18
N PRO A 12 37.42 -22.53 -31.10
CA PRO A 12 36.85 -22.61 -29.75
C PRO A 12 35.59 -21.74 -29.59
N SER A 13 34.69 -22.23 -28.74
CA SER A 13 33.39 -21.64 -28.40
C SER A 13 33.51 -20.29 -27.71
N LYS A 14 32.68 -19.32 -28.14
CA LYS A 14 32.54 -17.97 -27.56
C LYS A 14 32.11 -18.03 -26.08
N SER A 15 32.92 -17.41 -25.22
CA SER A 15 32.67 -17.20 -23.79
C SER A 15 31.40 -16.38 -23.55
N HIS A 16 30.42 -16.95 -22.86
CA HIS A 16 29.29 -16.20 -22.30
C HIS A 16 29.75 -15.52 -20.99
N GLY A 17 29.41 -14.24 -20.83
CA GLY A 17 29.69 -13.49 -19.60
C GLY A 17 28.86 -14.01 -18.41
N PRO A 18 29.24 -13.66 -17.17
CA PRO A 18 28.59 -14.16 -15.97
C PRO A 18 27.12 -13.75 -15.94
N THR A 19 26.28 -14.70 -15.58
CA THR A 19 24.83 -14.49 -15.46
C THR A 19 24.51 -13.75 -14.16
N HIS A 20 23.32 -13.13 -14.07
CA HIS A 20 22.86 -12.44 -12.86
C HIS A 20 22.87 -13.35 -11.61
N SER A 21 22.67 -14.66 -11.79
CA SER A 21 22.81 -15.66 -10.73
C SER A 21 24.25 -15.82 -10.23
N ASP A 22 25.24 -15.72 -11.11
CA ASP A 22 26.65 -15.82 -10.74
C ASP A 22 27.10 -14.58 -9.94
N LEU A 23 26.54 -13.40 -10.26
CA LEU A 23 26.78 -12.17 -9.51
C LEU A 23 26.12 -12.18 -8.13
N LEU A 24 24.92 -12.75 -8.01
CA LEU A 24 24.26 -12.96 -6.71
C LEU A 24 25.05 -13.93 -5.83
N PHE A 25 25.57 -15.01 -6.40
CA PHE A 25 26.44 -15.94 -5.68
C PHE A 25 27.77 -15.30 -5.27
N ALA A 26 28.40 -14.50 -6.14
CA ALA A 26 29.61 -13.77 -5.79
C ALA A 26 29.39 -12.78 -4.64
N THR A 27 28.21 -12.16 -4.57
CA THR A 27 27.83 -11.24 -3.47
C THR A 27 27.61 -11.99 -2.15
N LEU A 28 27.17 -13.25 -2.21
CA LEU A 28 27.00 -14.11 -1.03
C LEU A 28 28.32 -14.67 -0.49
N VAL A 29 29.36 -14.77 -1.34
CA VAL A 29 30.68 -15.34 -1.00
C VAL A 29 31.71 -14.23 -0.68
N ALA A 30 31.46 -12.99 -1.08
CA ALA A 30 32.30 -11.84 -0.72
C ALA A 30 32.30 -11.61 0.80
N GLY A 31 33.50 -11.33 1.34
CA GLY A 31 33.84 -11.36 2.76
C GLY A 31 32.93 -10.55 3.69
N ASP A 32 32.88 -11.04 4.94
CA ASP A 32 31.94 -10.72 6.04
C ASP A 32 32.03 -9.27 6.57
N ASP A 33 32.80 -8.36 5.95
CA ASP A 33 33.19 -7.07 6.54
C ASP A 33 32.16 -5.93 6.36
N HIS A 34 31.10 -6.11 5.58
CA HIS A 34 30.09 -5.06 5.34
C HIS A 34 28.62 -5.50 5.53
N ARG A 35 28.36 -6.65 6.16
CA ARG A 35 27.00 -7.14 6.32
C ARG A 35 26.35 -6.60 7.60
N MET A 36 25.52 -5.55 7.47
CA MET A 36 24.82 -4.93 8.62
C MET A 36 23.76 -5.81 9.28
N LEU A 37 23.24 -6.84 8.61
CA LEU A 37 22.28 -7.79 9.20
C LEU A 37 22.76 -9.23 9.02
N ARG A 38 23.16 -9.84 10.14
CA ARG A 38 23.56 -11.24 10.26
C ARG A 38 22.47 -12.01 10.98
N PHE A 39 22.00 -13.10 10.38
CA PHE A 39 21.10 -14.02 11.05
C PHE A 39 21.86 -14.69 12.21
N GLN A 40 21.44 -14.43 13.45
CA GLN A 40 21.92 -15.15 14.62
C GLN A 40 20.88 -16.19 15.01
N SER A 41 21.27 -17.46 15.01
CA SER A 41 20.47 -18.50 15.65
C SER A 41 20.33 -18.21 17.15
N PRO A 42 19.18 -18.51 17.77
CA PRO A 42 18.96 -18.18 19.18
C PRO A 42 20.03 -18.81 20.07
N LYS A 43 20.66 -18.02 20.95
CA LYS A 43 21.57 -18.56 21.96
C LYS A 43 20.74 -19.42 22.93
N MET A 44 21.10 -20.70 23.04
CA MET A 44 20.51 -21.58 24.04
C MET A 44 21.00 -21.13 25.43
N GLU A 45 20.10 -20.58 26.24
CA GLU A 45 20.41 -20.17 27.61
C GLU A 45 20.68 -21.39 28.51
N PRO A 46 21.60 -21.27 29.50
CA PRO A 46 21.87 -22.36 30.43
C PRO A 46 20.70 -22.53 31.39
N ALA A 47 20.37 -23.79 31.70
CA ALA A 47 19.33 -24.13 32.65
C ALA A 47 19.70 -23.63 34.05
N VAL A 48 18.98 -22.62 34.56
CA VAL A 48 19.06 -22.22 35.97
C VAL A 48 17.66 -22.10 36.58
N SER A 49 17.43 -23.03 37.51
CA SER A 49 16.68 -22.93 38.78
C SER A 49 15.49 -21.97 38.89
N SER A 50 14.33 -22.59 39.08
CA SER A 50 13.08 -22.10 39.67
C SER A 50 13.05 -20.65 40.17
N SER A 51 12.50 -19.77 39.35
CA SER A 51 11.80 -18.58 39.83
C SER A 51 10.38 -18.60 39.27
N ARG A 52 9.41 -18.32 40.14
CA ARG A 52 7.97 -18.51 39.92
C ARG A 52 7.48 -17.82 38.66
N TYR A 53 7.39 -18.58 37.58
CA TYR A 53 6.50 -18.27 36.47
C TYR A 53 5.08 -18.39 37.01
N VAL A 54 4.36 -17.28 37.15
CA VAL A 54 2.90 -17.31 37.26
C VAL A 54 2.42 -17.34 35.82
N PRO A 55 1.97 -18.48 35.29
CA PRO A 55 1.37 -18.48 33.97
C PRO A 55 0.12 -17.61 34.09
N LEU A 56 -0.10 -16.71 33.14
CA LEU A 56 -1.44 -16.19 32.91
C LEU A 56 -2.29 -17.40 32.52
N HIS A 57 -2.94 -18.00 33.50
CA HIS A 57 -3.98 -18.97 33.27
C HIS A 57 -5.11 -18.20 32.58
N HIS A 58 -5.09 -18.18 31.25
CA HIS A 58 -6.33 -18.18 30.51
C HIS A 58 -7.07 -19.42 31.03
N ARG A 59 -7.99 -19.17 31.97
CA ARG A 59 -8.89 -20.17 32.48
C ARG A 59 -9.75 -20.58 31.29
N ALA A 60 -9.25 -21.57 30.54
CA ALA A 60 -10.00 -22.26 29.52
C ALA A 60 -11.16 -22.92 30.26
N LEU A 61 -12.30 -22.25 30.25
CA LEU A 61 -13.56 -22.91 30.52
C LEU A 61 -13.62 -24.06 29.53
N ALA A 62 -13.65 -25.29 30.05
CA ALA A 62 -13.73 -26.50 29.25
C ALA A 62 -15.08 -26.53 28.53
N PHE A 63 -15.14 -25.85 27.38
CA PHE A 63 -16.16 -26.06 26.38
C PHE A 63 -15.71 -27.25 25.53
N GLY A 64 -16.31 -28.41 25.79
CA GLY A 64 -16.17 -29.58 24.93
C GLY A 64 -16.74 -29.26 23.54
N GLY A 65 -15.85 -28.97 22.60
CA GLY A 65 -16.16 -28.69 21.20
C GLY A 65 -15.16 -27.70 20.63
N SER A 66 -14.35 -28.11 19.66
CA SER A 66 -13.55 -27.17 18.87
C SER A 66 -14.52 -26.29 18.08
N LEU A 67 -14.86 -25.12 18.62
CA LEU A 67 -15.60 -24.11 17.88
C LEU A 67 -14.65 -23.56 16.80
N ARG A 68 -14.66 -24.18 15.62
CA ARG A 68 -13.99 -23.63 14.44
C ARG A 68 -14.67 -22.32 14.08
N ARG A 69 -13.87 -21.24 14.01
CA ARG A 69 -14.32 -19.95 13.49
C ARG A 69 -14.92 -20.14 12.09
N HIS A 70 -16.18 -19.77 11.92
CA HIS A 70 -16.82 -19.69 10.61
C HIS A 70 -16.52 -18.33 9.99
N ILE A 71 -15.98 -18.32 8.77
CA ILE A 71 -15.75 -17.11 7.98
C ILE A 71 -16.66 -17.23 6.75
N PRO A 72 -17.66 -16.35 6.59
CA PRO A 72 -18.52 -16.34 5.41
C PRO A 72 -17.69 -16.17 4.14
N LEU A 73 -18.03 -16.93 3.10
CA LEU A 73 -17.40 -16.82 1.77
C LEU A 73 -18.12 -15.82 0.86
N THR A 74 -19.33 -15.40 1.23
CA THR A 74 -20.14 -14.43 0.50
C THR A 74 -20.08 -13.07 1.20
N PRO A 75 -20.01 -11.96 0.44
CA PRO A 75 -20.08 -10.63 1.02
C PRO A 75 -21.43 -10.42 1.70
N THR A 76 -21.44 -9.66 2.80
CA THR A 76 -22.66 -9.29 3.52
C THR A 76 -23.38 -8.11 2.90
N ARG A 77 -22.66 -7.23 2.19
CA ARG A 77 -23.17 -6.07 1.48
C ARG A 77 -22.37 -5.87 0.20
N ILE A 78 -23.07 -5.51 -0.88
CA ILE A 78 -22.48 -5.12 -2.16
C ILE A 78 -23.00 -3.72 -2.45
N LEU A 79 -22.07 -2.81 -2.75
CA LEU A 79 -22.39 -1.44 -3.17
C LEU A 79 -22.02 -1.29 -4.63
N GLU A 80 -22.84 -0.55 -5.37
CA GLU A 80 -22.50 -0.16 -6.73
C GLU A 80 -21.48 0.99 -6.68
N ALA A 81 -20.45 0.90 -7.51
CA ALA A 81 -19.40 1.90 -7.64
C ALA A 81 -19.32 2.31 -9.12
N PRO A 82 -20.29 3.11 -9.61
CA PRO A 82 -20.25 3.60 -10.99
C PRO A 82 -19.01 4.46 -11.19
N ASP A 83 -18.38 4.37 -12.36
CA ASP A 83 -17.20 5.17 -12.71
C ASP A 83 -15.99 4.98 -11.78
N LEU A 84 -15.93 3.84 -11.06
CA LEU A 84 -14.73 3.44 -10.34
C LEU A 84 -13.62 3.15 -11.34
N ARG A 85 -12.50 3.86 -11.18
CA ARG A 85 -11.40 3.82 -12.13
C ARG A 85 -10.54 2.56 -11.92
N ASP A 86 -10.37 1.76 -12.97
CA ASP A 86 -9.52 0.57 -12.96
C ASP A 86 -8.06 0.96 -13.26
N ASP A 87 -7.39 1.55 -12.26
CA ASP A 87 -5.96 1.83 -12.29
C ASP A 87 -5.31 1.36 -10.98
N TYR A 88 -4.35 0.45 -11.13
CA TYR A 88 -3.64 -0.22 -10.06
C TYR A 88 -2.95 0.74 -9.07
N TYR A 89 -2.55 1.92 -9.52
CA TYR A 89 -1.78 2.86 -8.71
C TYR A 89 -2.64 3.82 -7.88
N LEU A 90 -3.96 3.69 -7.94
CA LEU A 90 -4.88 4.57 -7.25
C LEU A 90 -5.34 3.98 -5.92
N ASN A 91 -5.50 4.84 -4.91
CA ASN A 91 -6.01 4.46 -3.60
C ASN A 91 -7.40 5.07 -3.38
N LEU A 92 -8.40 4.49 -4.05
CA LEU A 92 -9.73 5.10 -4.23
C LEU A 92 -10.71 4.87 -3.08
N LEU A 93 -10.35 4.12 -2.04
CA LEU A 93 -11.27 3.78 -0.95
C LEU A 93 -10.62 3.98 0.41
N ALA A 94 -11.33 4.64 1.32
CA ALA A 94 -10.93 4.79 2.71
C ALA A 94 -12.12 4.66 3.65
N TRP A 95 -12.00 3.83 4.68
CA TRP A 95 -13.00 3.69 5.73
C TRP A 95 -12.56 4.48 6.97
N GLY A 96 -13.36 5.47 7.36
CA GLY A 96 -13.16 6.30 8.55
C GLY A 96 -13.67 5.62 9.83
N SER A 97 -13.23 6.10 10.99
CA SER A 97 -13.59 5.52 12.30
C SER A 97 -15.06 5.76 12.71
N SER A 98 -15.77 6.68 12.06
CA SER A 98 -17.21 6.99 12.23
C SER A 98 -18.11 6.19 11.31
N ASN A 99 -17.64 5.05 10.77
CA ASN A 99 -18.38 4.25 9.79
C ASN A 99 -18.78 5.01 8.52
N LEU A 100 -18.03 6.06 8.20
CA LEU A 100 -18.08 6.75 6.92
C LEU A 100 -17.08 6.11 5.96
N LEU A 101 -17.58 5.59 4.85
CA LEU A 101 -16.80 5.07 3.75
C LEU A 101 -16.65 6.17 2.69
N ALA A 102 -15.41 6.52 2.36
CA ALA A 102 -15.10 7.39 1.23
C ALA A 102 -14.70 6.54 0.03
N ILE A 103 -15.35 6.75 -1.11
CA ILE A 103 -15.10 6.03 -2.36
C ILE A 103 -14.92 7.07 -3.47
N ALA A 104 -13.77 7.11 -4.12
CA ALA A 104 -13.50 7.95 -5.26
C ALA A 104 -14.05 7.30 -6.54
N LEU A 105 -14.96 8.00 -7.21
CA LEU A 105 -15.65 7.63 -8.45
C LEU A 105 -15.34 8.70 -9.50
N ASP A 106 -14.27 8.47 -10.27
CA ASP A 106 -13.70 9.40 -11.24
C ASP A 106 -13.50 10.83 -10.70
N THR A 107 -14.43 11.76 -10.96
CA THR A 107 -14.37 13.16 -10.48
C THR A 107 -14.97 13.39 -9.09
N LEU A 108 -15.74 12.41 -8.61
CA LEU A 108 -16.54 12.48 -7.40
C LEU A 108 -15.88 11.65 -6.29
N VAL A 109 -16.16 12.02 -5.05
CA VAL A 109 -15.93 11.19 -3.87
C VAL A 109 -17.28 10.97 -3.19
N CYS A 110 -17.76 9.74 -3.22
CA CYS A 110 -18.95 9.31 -2.52
C CYS A 110 -18.62 9.03 -1.05
N LEU A 111 -19.34 9.69 -0.15
CA LEU A 111 -19.34 9.41 1.28
C LEU A 111 -20.56 8.58 1.62
N TYR A 112 -20.34 7.34 2.04
CA TYR A 112 -21.38 6.41 2.40
C TYR A 112 -21.34 6.12 3.90
N ASN A 113 -22.42 6.45 4.60
CA ASN A 113 -22.58 6.09 6.00
C ASN A 113 -23.12 4.66 6.10
N VAL A 114 -22.31 3.76 6.67
CA VAL A 114 -22.65 2.33 6.74
C VAL A 114 -23.82 2.06 7.69
N ASP A 115 -23.95 2.87 8.75
CA ASP A 115 -24.97 2.71 9.80
C ASP A 115 -26.35 3.19 9.34
N THR A 116 -26.40 4.36 8.71
CA THR A 116 -27.67 4.95 8.23
C THR A 116 -28.03 4.56 6.80
N GLY A 117 -27.04 4.11 6.02
CA GLY A 117 -27.19 3.86 4.58
C GLY A 117 -27.24 5.13 3.73
N GLY A 118 -27.05 6.32 4.32
CA GLY A 118 -27.04 7.58 3.61
C GLY A 118 -25.77 7.76 2.76
N ALA A 119 -25.94 8.30 1.55
CA ALA A 119 -24.84 8.59 0.63
C ALA A 119 -24.83 10.07 0.24
N THR A 120 -23.65 10.68 0.27
CA THR A 120 -23.42 12.07 -0.13
C THR A 120 -22.25 12.11 -1.10
N ALA A 121 -22.44 12.71 -2.27
CA ALA A 121 -21.36 12.88 -3.23
C ALA A 121 -20.68 14.26 -3.06
N ILE A 122 -19.35 14.26 -3.02
CA ILE A 122 -18.49 15.45 -3.05
C ILE A 122 -17.84 15.52 -4.42
N ARG A 123 -17.85 16.69 -5.06
CA ARG A 123 -17.10 16.90 -6.30
C ARG A 123 -15.73 17.50 -6.00
N ALA A 124 -14.68 16.70 -6.14
CA ALA A 124 -13.31 17.09 -5.81
C ALA A 124 -12.60 17.80 -6.98
N THR A 125 -12.99 17.51 -8.21
CA THR A 125 -12.40 18.11 -9.42
C THR A 125 -13.39 19.05 -10.12
N ALA A 126 -12.89 20.19 -10.61
CA ALA A 126 -13.73 21.22 -11.23
C ALA A 126 -13.99 21.00 -12.73
N CYS A 127 -13.07 20.31 -13.42
CA CYS A 127 -13.12 20.13 -14.87
C CYS A 127 -13.59 18.71 -15.21
N GLU A 128 -14.71 18.61 -15.90
CA GLU A 128 -15.17 17.34 -16.48
C GLU A 128 -14.29 16.99 -17.69
N GLY A 129 -13.56 15.88 -17.61
CA GLY A 129 -12.95 15.23 -18.79
C GLY A 129 -11.45 14.93 -18.73
N SER A 130 -10.68 15.58 -17.84
CA SER A 130 -9.24 15.26 -17.67
C SER A 130 -8.84 15.00 -16.23
N GLU A 131 -9.60 15.52 -15.26
CA GLU A 131 -9.21 15.51 -13.86
C GLU A 131 -9.99 14.47 -13.09
N TYR A 132 -9.29 13.55 -12.43
CA TYR A 132 -9.87 12.49 -11.62
C TYR A 132 -9.20 12.42 -10.25
N VAL A 133 -9.92 11.83 -9.30
CA VAL A 133 -9.43 11.55 -7.96
C VAL A 133 -8.54 10.32 -8.01
N THR A 134 -7.37 10.42 -7.38
CA THR A 134 -6.33 9.40 -7.44
C THR A 134 -6.08 8.72 -6.10
N SER A 135 -6.38 9.41 -4.99
CA SER A 135 -6.28 8.83 -3.65
C SER A 135 -7.23 9.50 -2.66
N VAL A 136 -7.69 8.75 -1.65
CA VAL A 136 -8.46 9.27 -0.53
C VAL A 136 -7.93 8.72 0.79
N ALA A 137 -7.92 9.55 1.84
CA ALA A 137 -7.49 9.13 3.17
C ALA A 137 -8.19 9.95 4.26
N TRP A 138 -8.71 9.28 5.29
CA TRP A 138 -9.30 9.95 6.44
C TRP A 138 -8.22 10.47 7.38
N LEU A 139 -8.29 11.75 7.73
CA LEU A 139 -7.45 12.37 8.77
C LEU A 139 -8.14 12.29 10.14
N SER A 140 -9.45 12.48 10.13
CA SER A 140 -10.32 12.39 11.30
C SER A 140 -11.75 12.12 10.84
N GLU A 141 -12.69 12.02 11.76
CA GLU A 141 -14.11 11.81 11.45
C GLU A 141 -14.72 12.85 10.51
N ARG A 142 -14.15 14.05 10.53
CA ARG A 142 -14.66 15.20 9.79
C ARG A 142 -13.81 15.57 8.60
N THR A 143 -12.54 15.14 8.58
CA THR A 143 -11.56 15.62 7.60
C THR A 143 -11.10 14.50 6.70
N LEU A 144 -11.32 14.66 5.40
CA LEU A 144 -10.87 13.75 4.35
C LEU A 144 -9.80 14.45 3.51
N ALA A 145 -8.67 13.79 3.27
CA ALA A 145 -7.74 14.18 2.24
C ALA A 145 -8.08 13.47 0.93
N VAL A 146 -7.98 14.23 -0.16
CA VAL A 146 -8.25 13.79 -1.52
C VAL A 146 -7.07 14.20 -2.40
N GLY A 147 -6.41 13.24 -3.00
CA GLY A 147 -5.37 13.44 -4.00
C GLY A 147 -5.98 13.40 -5.40
N THR A 148 -5.49 14.25 -6.29
CA THR A 148 -6.01 14.40 -7.65
C THR A 148 -4.94 14.14 -8.72
N SER A 149 -5.38 13.98 -9.97
CA SER A 149 -4.52 13.86 -11.14
C SER A 149 -3.73 15.13 -11.46
N ASN A 150 -4.24 16.32 -11.17
CA ASN A 150 -3.53 17.60 -11.33
C ASN A 150 -2.52 17.92 -10.21
N ALA A 151 -1.99 16.90 -9.53
CA ALA A 151 -0.95 17.05 -8.52
C ALA A 151 -1.36 17.91 -7.30
N GLN A 152 -2.65 17.93 -6.95
CA GLN A 152 -3.17 18.64 -5.78
C GLN A 152 -3.61 17.70 -4.67
N VAL A 153 -3.27 18.04 -3.44
CA VAL A 153 -3.87 17.42 -2.25
C VAL A 153 -4.92 18.39 -1.71
N GLN A 154 -6.16 17.96 -1.65
CA GLN A 154 -7.27 18.74 -1.11
C GLN A 154 -7.69 18.17 0.25
N LEU A 155 -7.90 19.05 1.22
CA LEU A 155 -8.50 18.71 2.52
C LEU A 155 -9.96 19.13 2.51
N TRP A 156 -10.84 18.18 2.77
CA TRP A 156 -12.28 18.35 2.75
C TRP A 156 -12.88 18.15 4.13
N ASP A 157 -13.83 19.00 4.45
CA ASP A 157 -14.76 18.86 5.56
C ASP A 157 -15.92 17.98 5.11
N ALA A 158 -15.95 16.73 5.56
CA ALA A 158 -16.98 15.75 5.19
C ALA A 158 -18.38 16.13 5.71
N CYS A 159 -18.45 16.81 6.86
CA CYS A 159 -19.73 17.26 7.43
C CYS A 159 -20.29 18.48 6.67
N ALA A 160 -19.42 19.45 6.37
CA ALA A 160 -19.84 20.66 5.65
C ALA A 160 -19.82 20.50 4.13
N VAL A 161 -19.31 19.37 3.61
CA VAL A 161 -19.13 19.09 2.18
C VAL A 161 -18.37 20.24 1.50
N LYS A 162 -17.26 20.66 2.12
CA LYS A 162 -16.51 21.86 1.70
C LYS A 162 -15.01 21.61 1.70
N CYS A 163 -14.33 22.07 0.65
CA CYS A 163 -12.88 22.11 0.62
C CYS A 163 -12.36 23.16 1.63
N ILE A 164 -11.55 22.71 2.58
CA ILE A 164 -10.91 23.51 3.62
C ILE A 164 -9.63 24.13 3.06
N ARG A 165 -8.83 23.32 2.38
CA ARG A 165 -7.49 23.71 1.91
C ARG A 165 -7.11 22.91 0.67
N THR A 166 -6.46 23.59 -0.27
CA THR A 166 -5.77 22.95 -1.39
C THR A 166 -4.28 23.14 -1.21
N ILE A 167 -3.52 22.06 -1.32
CA ILE A 167 -2.08 21.99 -1.16
C ILE A 167 -1.51 21.61 -2.53
N GLN A 168 -0.57 22.43 -3.00
CA GLN A 168 0.12 22.27 -4.27
C GLN A 168 1.61 22.06 -4.01
N GLY A 169 2.27 21.38 -4.95
CA GLY A 169 3.72 21.25 -4.92
C GLY A 169 4.26 19.99 -5.59
N HIS A 170 3.43 18.96 -5.74
CA HIS A 170 3.74 17.84 -6.62
C HIS A 170 3.69 18.25 -8.09
N ASP A 171 4.46 17.57 -8.92
CA ASP A 171 4.52 17.82 -10.37
C ASP A 171 3.64 16.84 -11.17
N ASP A 172 3.12 15.79 -10.52
CA ASP A 172 2.29 14.74 -11.12
C ASP A 172 1.26 14.20 -10.11
N ARG A 173 0.36 13.32 -10.56
CA ARG A 173 -0.77 12.75 -9.80
C ARG A 173 -0.36 12.17 -8.45
N ILE A 174 -1.23 12.34 -7.44
CA ILE A 174 -0.98 11.84 -6.08
C ILE A 174 -1.62 10.46 -5.90
N GLY A 175 -0.83 9.41 -6.08
CA GLY A 175 -1.30 8.03 -6.03
C GLY A 175 -1.59 7.53 -4.60
N SER A 176 -0.96 8.10 -3.57
CA SER A 176 -1.12 7.64 -2.19
C SER A 176 -1.15 8.78 -1.18
N LEU A 177 -1.98 8.61 -0.15
CA LEU A 177 -2.05 9.50 1.01
C LEU A 177 -2.00 8.68 2.28
N ALA A 178 -1.26 9.16 3.27
CA ALA A 178 -1.17 8.53 4.59
C ALA A 178 -1.17 9.60 5.68
N TRP A 179 -2.05 9.42 6.66
CA TRP A 179 -2.19 10.33 7.79
C TRP A 179 -1.54 9.77 9.04
N ASN A 180 -0.78 10.62 9.74
CA ASN A 180 -0.30 10.36 11.09
C ASN A 180 -1.13 11.17 12.09
N SER A 181 -2.02 10.49 12.82
CA SER A 181 -2.90 11.13 13.82
C SER A 181 -2.17 11.66 15.04
N SER A 182 -1.01 11.09 15.41
CA SER A 182 -0.24 11.53 16.57
C SER A 182 0.54 12.81 16.29
N LEU A 183 1.09 12.96 15.08
CA LEU A 183 1.89 14.12 14.69
C LEU A 183 1.07 15.16 13.92
N GLN A 184 -0.17 14.85 13.56
CA GLN A 184 -1.02 15.67 12.70
C GLN A 184 -0.38 16.00 11.34
N VAL A 185 0.34 15.02 10.76
CA VAL A 185 1.04 15.17 9.49
C VAL A 185 0.41 14.30 8.43
N LEU A 186 0.12 14.89 7.26
CA LEU A 186 -0.31 14.18 6.07
C LEU A 186 0.88 13.97 5.14
N SER A 187 1.15 12.73 4.78
CA SER A 187 2.14 12.38 3.77
C SER A 187 1.46 12.08 2.44
N SER A 188 1.94 12.70 1.36
CA SER A 188 1.47 12.48 -0.01
C SER A 188 2.59 11.92 -0.87
N GLY A 189 2.29 10.84 -1.61
CA GLY A 189 3.18 10.22 -2.58
C GLY A 189 2.66 10.46 -3.99
N SER A 190 3.53 10.97 -4.87
CA SER A 190 3.19 11.27 -6.27
C SER A 190 3.98 10.42 -7.26
N ARG A 191 3.46 10.37 -8.48
CA ARG A 191 4.13 9.76 -9.64
C ARG A 191 5.42 10.50 -10.04
N ASP A 192 5.62 11.72 -9.55
CA ASP A 192 6.88 12.48 -9.68
C ASP A 192 8.07 11.87 -8.89
N ALA A 193 7.86 10.72 -8.25
CA ALA A 193 8.80 10.00 -7.39
C ALA A 193 9.22 10.78 -6.13
N LYS A 194 8.42 11.78 -5.71
CA LYS A 194 8.61 12.55 -4.47
C LYS A 194 7.51 12.22 -3.47
N VAL A 195 7.89 12.32 -2.19
CA VAL A 195 6.97 12.22 -1.05
C VAL A 195 7.06 13.53 -0.28
N TRP A 196 5.90 14.13 -0.01
CA TRP A 196 5.79 15.38 0.73
C TRP A 196 5.04 15.12 2.03
N ALA A 197 5.40 15.86 3.07
CA ALA A 197 4.73 15.83 4.37
C ALA A 197 4.27 17.25 4.70
N VAL A 198 3.00 17.40 5.06
CA VAL A 198 2.34 18.68 5.34
C VAL A 198 1.54 18.67 6.63
#